data_AF-A0A919QF51-F1
#
_entry.id   AF-A0A919QF51-F1
#
_cell.length_a   1.000
_cell.length_b   1.000
_cell.length_c   1.000
_cell.angle_alpha   90.00
_cell.angle_beta   90.00
_cell.angle_gamma   90.00
#
_symmetry.space_group_name_H-M   'P 1'
#
loop_
_entity.id
_entity.type
_entity.pdbx_description
1 polymer ?
#
loop_
_entity_poly.entity_id
_entity_poly.type
_entity_poly.pdbx_seq_one_letter_code
_entity_poly.pdbx_strand_id
1 'polypeptide(L)'
;MHLWRRGVQADEPCGCRQPFAQCPFWHKVGERAFGGWRPAKAERLQELRVKVDRTRRVPVFALGLISREAQLTEYVASYHRIYAAAAEIVNGRVVVDSSKHASLAYCLSAIMDLQVVHVVRDPRAVAASWRKRVARPEDGAPMARWTPVRTALHWLVQNLAFEMLRVKGVPVLRVHYEDLVEEPTRTLRRLADRLDLAYGEGDLDFITGHEARLGVAHTVSGNPMRFAVGRIRFRENHAHLPLPHRWAVTLITLPFLLRYGYRLTY
;
A
#
# COMPACT_ATOMS: atom_id res chain seq x y z
N MET A 1 5.13 -6.05 3.95
CA MET A 1 6.37 -5.53 4.60
C MET A 1 6.28 -5.38 6.13
N HIS A 2 5.24 -4.72 6.68
CA HIS A 2 5.17 -4.42 8.12
C HIS A 2 4.77 -5.60 9.00
N LEU A 3 4.05 -6.59 8.45
CA LEU A 3 3.56 -7.75 9.17
C LEU A 3 4.62 -8.43 10.05
N TRP A 4 5.79 -8.73 9.48
CA TRP A 4 6.85 -9.43 10.18
C TRP A 4 7.42 -8.66 11.38
N ARG A 5 7.73 -7.36 11.20
CA ARG A 5 8.35 -6.55 12.26
C ARG A 5 7.33 -6.05 13.28
N ARG A 6 6.17 -5.59 12.81
CA ARG A 6 5.18 -4.92 13.65
C ARG A 6 4.15 -5.90 14.21
N GLY A 7 3.69 -6.85 13.40
CA GLY A 7 2.79 -7.91 13.86
C GLY A 7 3.55 -8.99 14.62
N VAL A 8 4.35 -9.78 13.91
CA VAL A 8 4.95 -11.01 14.48
C VAL A 8 5.96 -10.72 15.60
N GLN A 9 6.84 -9.72 15.44
CA GLN A 9 7.89 -9.43 16.44
C GLN A 9 7.43 -8.48 17.55
N ALA A 10 6.69 -7.43 17.22
CA ALA A 10 6.34 -6.37 18.16
C ALA A 10 4.91 -6.48 18.72
N ASP A 11 4.14 -7.47 18.28
CA ASP A 11 2.75 -7.73 18.68
C ASP A 11 1.84 -6.49 18.60
N GLU A 12 2.13 -5.57 17.67
CA GLU A 12 1.34 -4.34 17.51
C GLU A 12 -0.11 -4.71 17.16
N PRO A 13 -1.11 -3.98 17.69
CA PRO A 13 -2.52 -4.31 17.48
C PRO A 13 -2.89 -4.45 16.01
N CYS A 14 -3.64 -5.50 15.69
CA CYS A 14 -4.31 -5.68 14.41
C CYS A 14 -5.43 -4.63 14.23
N GLY A 15 -5.93 -4.37 13.03
CA GLY A 15 -7.07 -3.45 12.81
C GLY A 15 -8.34 -3.83 13.58
N CYS A 16 -8.48 -5.09 13.99
CA CYS A 16 -9.51 -5.54 14.96
C CYS A 16 -9.25 -5.15 16.43
N ARG A 17 -8.19 -4.38 16.69
CA ARG A 17 -7.70 -3.90 18.00
C ARG A 17 -7.13 -4.94 18.95
N GLN A 18 -7.27 -6.23 18.65
CA GLN A 18 -6.57 -7.28 19.37
C GLN A 18 -5.06 -7.23 19.08
N PRO A 19 -4.18 -7.59 20.04
CA PRO A 19 -2.78 -7.90 19.76
C PRO A 19 -2.67 -8.86 18.58
N PHE A 20 -1.60 -8.74 17.78
CA PHE A 20 -1.44 -9.53 16.57
C PHE A 20 -1.53 -11.04 16.85
N ALA A 21 -0.88 -11.51 17.93
CA ALA A 21 -0.87 -12.89 18.37
C ALA A 21 -2.27 -13.41 18.78
N GLN A 22 -3.17 -12.51 19.18
CA GLN A 22 -4.53 -12.84 19.63
C GLN A 22 -5.59 -12.61 18.54
N CYS A 23 -5.22 -12.07 17.38
CA CYS A 23 -6.14 -11.86 16.28
C CYS A 23 -6.55 -13.21 15.66
N PRO A 24 -7.85 -13.59 15.67
CA PRO A 24 -8.28 -14.91 15.18
C PRO A 24 -7.95 -15.13 13.70
N PHE A 25 -8.02 -14.08 12.89
CA PHE A 25 -7.64 -14.13 11.47
C PHE A 25 -6.15 -14.40 11.30
N TRP A 26 -5.28 -13.60 11.92
CA TRP A 26 -3.83 -13.78 11.75
C TRP A 26 -3.31 -15.04 12.41
N HIS A 27 -3.92 -15.49 13.51
CA HIS A 27 -3.60 -16.79 14.11
C HIS A 27 -3.81 -17.92 13.10
N LYS A 28 -5.00 -18.01 12.49
CA LYS A 28 -5.30 -19.01 11.44
C LYS A 28 -4.35 -18.90 10.24
N VAL A 29 -4.03 -17.68 9.79
CA VAL A 29 -3.08 -17.47 8.67
C VAL A 29 -1.69 -18.01 9.03
N GLY A 30 -1.21 -17.75 10.25
CA GLY A 30 0.09 -18.25 10.72
C GLY A 30 0.14 -19.76 10.81
N GLU A 31 -0.89 -20.37 11.41
CA GLU A 31 -1.04 -21.82 11.49
C GLU A 31 -1.02 -22.46 10.09
N ARG A 32 -1.82 -21.93 9.17
CA ARG A 32 -1.92 -22.48 7.81
C ARG A 32 -0.66 -22.29 6.98
N ALA A 33 -0.05 -21.10 7.03
CA ALA A 33 1.09 -20.77 6.17
C ALA A 33 2.41 -21.38 6.66
N PHE A 34 2.57 -21.53 7.98
CA PHE A 34 3.87 -21.85 8.61
C PHE A 34 3.82 -22.82 9.80
N GLY A 35 2.65 -23.33 10.20
CA GLY A 35 2.49 -24.07 11.46
C GLY A 35 2.69 -23.17 12.68
N GLY A 36 2.23 -21.92 12.56
CA GLY A 36 2.31 -20.88 13.58
C GLY A 36 3.36 -19.82 13.27
N TRP A 37 3.17 -18.63 13.84
CA TRP A 37 4.14 -17.54 13.73
C TRP A 37 5.34 -17.81 14.65
N ARG A 38 6.57 -17.70 14.10
CA ARG A 38 7.81 -17.92 14.86
C ARG A 38 8.74 -16.70 14.75
N PRO A 39 9.32 -16.21 15.86
CA PRO A 39 10.27 -15.08 15.85
C PRO A 39 11.43 -15.28 14.87
N ALA A 40 12.04 -16.47 14.85
CA ALA A 40 13.15 -16.80 13.95
C ALA A 40 12.78 -16.65 12.45
N LYS A 41 11.55 -17.00 12.07
CA LYS A 41 11.06 -16.81 10.69
C LYS A 41 10.90 -15.32 10.39
N ALA A 42 10.37 -14.53 11.33
CA ALA A 42 10.23 -13.10 11.16
C ALA A 42 11.60 -12.40 11.03
N GLU A 43 12.59 -12.80 11.82
CA GLU A 43 13.98 -12.33 11.72
C GLU A 43 14.57 -12.64 10.35
N ARG A 44 14.49 -13.89 9.91
CA ARG A 44 14.93 -14.31 8.57
C ARG A 44 14.29 -13.46 7.47
N LEU A 45 12.99 -13.22 7.55
CA LEU A 45 12.28 -12.42 6.54
C LEU A 45 12.68 -10.94 6.59
N GLN A 46 13.03 -10.39 7.76
CA GLN A 46 13.62 -9.05 7.83
C GLN A 46 15.01 -9.02 7.19
N GLU A 47 15.87 -10.02 7.41
CA GLU A 47 17.18 -10.10 6.75
C GLU A 47 17.06 -10.16 5.22
N LEU A 48 16.17 -11.02 4.72
CA LEU A 48 15.88 -11.14 3.30
C LEU A 48 15.40 -9.81 2.74
N ARG A 49 14.44 -9.16 3.41
CA ARG A 49 13.96 -7.83 3.03
C ARG A 49 15.09 -6.81 2.90
N VAL A 50 16.04 -6.78 3.83
CA VAL A 50 17.18 -5.85 3.74
C VAL A 50 18.01 -6.10 2.47
N LYS A 51 18.09 -7.36 2.03
CA LYS A 51 18.85 -7.80 0.86
C LYS A 51 18.11 -7.60 -0.47
N VAL A 52 16.80 -7.84 -0.54
CA VAL A 52 16.04 -7.85 -1.81
C VAL A 52 15.00 -6.74 -1.94
N ASP A 53 14.26 -6.42 -0.88
CA ASP A 53 13.12 -5.47 -0.91
C ASP A 53 13.54 -4.07 -0.45
N ARG A 54 14.27 -3.38 -1.34
CA ARG A 54 14.72 -1.99 -1.14
C ARG A 54 14.45 -1.14 -2.36
N THR A 55 13.98 0.09 -2.16
CA THR A 55 13.79 1.06 -3.25
C THR A 55 15.05 1.27 -4.07
N ARG A 56 16.25 1.29 -3.44
CA ARG A 56 17.54 1.39 -4.15
C ARG A 56 17.86 0.21 -5.09
N ARG A 57 17.16 -0.92 -4.94
CA ARG A 57 17.28 -2.11 -5.81
C ARG A 57 16.32 -2.06 -6.99
N VAL A 58 15.36 -1.14 -7.01
CA VAL A 58 14.42 -1.00 -8.13
C VAL A 58 15.14 -0.88 -9.48
N PRO A 59 16.22 -0.07 -9.64
CA PRO A 59 16.93 -0.02 -10.92
C PRO A 59 17.52 -1.37 -11.35
N VAL A 60 18.05 -2.15 -10.40
CA VAL A 60 18.60 -3.50 -10.67
C VAL A 60 17.52 -4.43 -11.19
N PHE A 61 16.34 -4.44 -10.56
CA PHE A 61 15.19 -5.19 -11.07
C PHE A 61 14.66 -4.62 -12.39
N ALA A 62 14.64 -3.30 -12.54
CA ALA A 62 14.21 -2.62 -13.76
C ALA A 62 15.03 -3.09 -14.97
N LEU A 63 16.36 -3.15 -14.79
CA LEU A 63 17.34 -3.60 -15.79
C LEU A 63 17.42 -5.13 -15.94
N GLY A 64 16.64 -5.91 -15.19
CA GLY A 64 16.67 -7.39 -15.27
C GLY A 64 17.92 -8.02 -14.67
N LEU A 65 18.72 -7.27 -13.92
CA LEU A 65 19.96 -7.73 -13.30
C LEU A 65 19.70 -8.45 -11.97
N ILE A 66 18.89 -9.51 -12.00
CA ILE A 66 18.48 -10.21 -10.79
C ILE A 66 19.72 -10.81 -10.12
N SER A 67 20.08 -10.25 -8.97
CA SER A 67 21.07 -10.84 -8.05
C SER A 67 20.34 -11.35 -6.83
N ARG A 68 20.83 -12.45 -6.24
CA ARG A 68 20.27 -13.07 -5.03
C ARG A 68 18.92 -13.76 -5.27
N GLU A 69 18.83 -14.50 -6.36
CA GLU A 69 17.64 -15.25 -6.78
C GLU A 69 17.12 -16.20 -5.69
N ALA A 70 18.01 -16.94 -5.01
CA ALA A 70 17.61 -17.83 -3.92
C ALA A 70 16.93 -17.05 -2.77
N GLN A 71 17.49 -15.90 -2.38
CA GLN A 71 16.91 -15.04 -1.33
C GLN A 71 15.59 -14.40 -1.79
N LEU A 72 15.50 -13.99 -3.05
CA LEU A 72 14.28 -13.44 -3.62
C LEU A 72 13.18 -14.52 -3.63
N THR A 73 13.50 -15.72 -4.07
CA THR A 73 12.59 -16.87 -4.11
C THR A 73 12.08 -17.21 -2.71
N GLU A 74 12.96 -17.29 -1.71
CA GLU A 74 12.56 -17.53 -0.33
C GLU A 74 11.65 -16.42 0.22
N TYR A 75 11.96 -15.16 -0.11
CA TYR A 75 11.17 -14.00 0.30
C TYR A 75 9.77 -14.05 -0.31
N VAL A 76 9.66 -14.21 -1.64
CA VAL A 76 8.39 -14.23 -2.36
C VAL A 76 7.55 -15.45 -2.00
N ALA A 77 8.17 -16.64 -1.89
CA ALA A 77 7.48 -17.86 -1.46
C ALA A 77 6.82 -17.70 -0.09
N SER A 78 7.43 -16.92 0.82
CA SER A 78 6.84 -16.63 2.12
C SER A 78 5.62 -15.70 2.02
N TYR A 79 5.63 -14.72 1.12
CA TYR A 79 4.44 -13.89 0.85
C TYR A 79 3.33 -14.70 0.15
N HIS A 80 3.69 -15.53 -0.83
CA HIS A 80 2.75 -16.43 -1.51
C HIS A 80 2.00 -17.31 -0.51
N ARG A 81 2.69 -17.94 0.45
CA ARG A 81 2.06 -18.74 1.51
C ARG A 81 1.09 -17.93 2.37
N ILE A 82 1.44 -16.68 2.71
CA ILE A 82 0.54 -15.80 3.46
C ILE A 82 -0.71 -15.48 2.64
N TYR A 83 -0.55 -15.13 1.37
CA TYR A 83 -1.68 -14.79 0.50
C TYR A 83 -2.59 -15.98 0.26
N ALA A 84 -2.02 -17.16 -0.04
CA ALA A 84 -2.78 -18.40 -0.21
C ALA A 84 -3.57 -18.76 1.06
N ALA A 85 -2.91 -18.73 2.24
CA ALA A 85 -3.57 -19.00 3.51
C ALA A 85 -4.69 -17.98 3.82
N ALA A 86 -4.44 -16.69 3.59
CA ALA A 86 -5.42 -15.64 3.82
C ALA A 86 -6.65 -15.80 2.91
N ALA A 87 -6.43 -16.09 1.61
CA ALA A 87 -7.50 -16.36 0.65
C ALA A 87 -8.34 -17.57 1.07
N GLU A 88 -7.69 -18.69 1.44
CA GLU A 88 -8.37 -19.91 1.87
C GLU A 88 -9.26 -19.68 3.10
N ILE A 89 -8.74 -18.99 4.13
CA ILE A 89 -9.46 -18.76 5.40
C ILE A 89 -10.75 -17.96 5.22
N VAL A 90 -10.77 -17.02 4.26
CA VAL A 90 -11.93 -16.16 4.00
C VAL A 90 -12.72 -16.59 2.77
N ASN A 91 -12.37 -17.72 2.17
CA ASN A 91 -12.89 -18.18 0.88
C ASN A 91 -12.86 -17.08 -0.21
N GLY A 92 -11.76 -16.33 -0.22
CA GLY A 92 -11.55 -15.18 -1.10
C GLY A 92 -10.95 -15.58 -2.43
N ARG A 93 -11.52 -15.06 -3.53
CA ARG A 93 -10.98 -15.27 -4.88
C ARG A 93 -9.80 -14.33 -5.21
N VAL A 94 -9.72 -13.20 -4.51
CA VAL A 94 -8.73 -12.14 -4.78
C VAL A 94 -8.10 -11.71 -3.47
N VAL A 95 -6.77 -11.57 -3.46
CA VAL A 95 -6.01 -11.01 -2.33
C VAL A 95 -5.53 -9.62 -2.71
N VAL A 96 -5.88 -8.63 -1.90
CA VAL A 96 -5.41 -7.26 -2.05
C VAL A 96 -4.33 -6.97 -1.00
N ASP A 97 -3.07 -6.83 -1.44
CA ASP A 97 -2.00 -6.28 -0.59
C ASP A 97 -1.94 -4.75 -0.75
N SER A 98 -2.35 -4.02 0.28
CA SER A 98 -2.32 -2.55 0.33
C SER A 98 -0.93 -1.97 0.63
N SER A 99 0.15 -2.68 0.32
CA SER A 99 1.54 -2.24 0.54
C SER A 99 1.90 -1.05 -0.35
N LYS A 100 2.59 -0.05 0.21
CA LYS A 100 2.94 1.21 -0.46
C LYS A 100 4.35 1.24 -1.05
N HIS A 101 5.03 0.08 -1.13
CA HIS A 101 6.42 -0.01 -1.50
C HIS A 101 6.57 -0.63 -2.88
N ALA A 102 7.01 0.15 -3.87
CA ALA A 102 7.27 -0.36 -5.21
C ALA A 102 8.26 -1.54 -5.19
N SER A 103 9.25 -1.53 -4.30
CA SER A 103 10.23 -2.61 -4.19
C SER A 103 9.61 -3.97 -3.88
N LEU A 104 8.53 -4.03 -3.09
CA LEU A 104 7.83 -5.28 -2.83
C LEU A 104 7.10 -5.74 -4.10
N ALA A 105 6.46 -4.82 -4.83
CA ALA A 105 5.81 -5.15 -6.11
C ALA A 105 6.81 -5.73 -7.12
N TYR A 106 8.03 -5.18 -7.22
CA TYR A 106 9.11 -5.76 -8.04
C TYR A 106 9.54 -7.15 -7.58
N CYS A 107 9.64 -7.38 -6.27
CA CYS A 107 9.99 -8.70 -5.77
C CYS A 107 8.90 -9.72 -6.12
N LEU A 108 7.63 -9.38 -5.89
CA LEU A 108 6.50 -10.27 -6.15
C LEU A 108 6.36 -10.53 -7.66
N SER A 109 6.41 -9.49 -8.50
CA SER A 109 6.22 -9.62 -9.95
C SER A 109 7.35 -10.37 -10.67
N ALA A 110 8.47 -10.63 -9.99
CA ALA A 110 9.56 -11.41 -10.56
C ALA A 110 9.25 -12.92 -10.57
N ILE A 111 8.29 -13.38 -9.76
CA ILE A 111 7.99 -14.80 -9.56
C ILE A 111 6.49 -15.09 -9.60
N MET A 112 5.65 -14.10 -9.30
CA MET A 112 4.19 -14.23 -9.22
C MET A 112 3.51 -13.33 -10.25
N ASP A 113 2.42 -13.84 -10.81
CA ASP A 113 1.48 -13.02 -11.57
C ASP A 113 0.70 -12.13 -10.61
N LEU A 114 0.68 -10.82 -10.92
CA LEU A 114 -0.05 -9.84 -10.13
C LEU A 114 -0.47 -8.66 -11.01
N GLN A 115 -1.53 -7.98 -10.57
CA GLN A 115 -1.92 -6.67 -11.08
C GLN A 115 -1.63 -5.62 -10.02
N VAL A 116 -1.17 -4.44 -10.44
CA VAL A 116 -0.88 -3.32 -9.55
C VAL A 116 -1.93 -2.24 -9.72
N VAL A 117 -2.67 -1.94 -8.66
CA VAL A 117 -3.47 -0.72 -8.58
C VAL A 117 -2.59 0.42 -8.05
N HIS A 118 -2.19 1.32 -8.94
CA HIS A 118 -1.36 2.47 -8.61
C HIS A 118 -2.24 3.67 -8.27
N VAL A 119 -2.60 3.79 -6.99
CA VAL A 119 -3.34 4.94 -6.47
C VAL A 119 -2.38 6.13 -6.34
N VAL A 120 -2.52 7.12 -7.21
CA VAL A 120 -1.73 8.34 -7.18
C VAL A 120 -2.53 9.46 -6.55
N ARG A 121 -1.83 10.39 -5.89
CA ARG A 121 -2.40 11.59 -5.29
C ARG A 121 -1.52 12.78 -5.63
N ASP A 122 -2.12 13.96 -5.74
CA ASP A 122 -1.41 15.21 -5.95
C ASP A 122 -0.23 15.35 -4.97
N PRO A 123 1.03 15.47 -5.46
CA PRO A 123 2.22 15.54 -4.61
C PRO A 123 2.20 16.74 -3.65
N ARG A 124 1.49 17.82 -3.98
CA ARG A 124 1.34 19.04 -3.18
C ARG A 124 0.41 18.75 -1.98
N ALA A 125 -0.67 18.00 -2.21
CA ALA A 125 -1.53 17.51 -1.13
C ALA A 125 -0.82 16.46 -0.25
N VAL A 126 -0.01 15.59 -0.85
CA VAL A 126 0.82 14.61 -0.13
C VAL A 126 1.83 15.33 0.78
N ALA A 127 2.56 16.31 0.27
CA ALA A 127 3.51 17.12 1.04
C ALA A 127 2.83 17.86 2.21
N ALA A 128 1.64 18.42 1.99
CA ALA A 128 0.88 19.05 3.05
C ALA A 128 0.42 18.03 4.13
N SER A 129 0.06 16.82 3.73
CA SER A 129 -0.33 15.74 4.65
C SER A 129 0.83 15.24 5.51
N TRP A 130 2.02 15.05 4.94
CA TRP A 130 3.21 14.58 5.67
C TRP A 130 3.79 15.59 6.67
N ARG A 131 3.32 16.84 6.63
CA ARG A 131 3.65 17.87 7.64
C ARG A 131 2.79 17.77 8.91
N LYS A 132 1.61 17.14 8.84
CA LYS A 132 0.69 17.06 9.97
C LYS A 132 1.31 16.24 11.11
N ARG A 133 1.06 16.66 12.35
CA ARG A 133 1.31 15.82 13.53
C ARG A 133 0.14 14.86 13.64
N VAL A 134 0.41 13.59 13.47
CA VAL A 134 -0.56 12.50 13.67
C VAL A 134 0.02 11.61 14.74
N ALA A 135 -0.73 11.40 15.82
CA ALA A 135 -0.35 10.44 16.85
C ALA A 135 -0.49 9.03 16.28
N ARG A 136 0.51 8.19 16.52
CA ARG A 136 0.41 6.76 16.24
C ARG A 136 -0.67 6.15 17.12
N PRO A 137 -1.55 5.30 16.58
CA PRO A 137 -2.58 4.67 17.39
C PRO A 137 -2.02 3.62 18.35
N GLU A 138 -0.83 3.08 18.06
CA GLU A 138 -0.26 1.99 18.84
C GLU A 138 0.35 2.48 20.17
N ASP A 139 1.05 3.62 20.15
CA ASP A 139 1.88 4.10 21.27
C ASP A 139 1.72 5.61 21.54
N GLY A 140 0.87 6.31 20.79
CA GLY A 140 0.69 7.76 20.88
C GLY A 140 1.87 8.58 20.36
N ALA A 141 2.99 7.96 19.96
CA ALA A 141 4.17 8.66 19.47
C ALA A 141 3.87 9.40 18.15
N PRO A 142 4.54 10.52 17.86
CA PRO A 142 4.30 11.24 16.61
C PRO A 142 4.74 10.40 15.41
N MET A 143 3.86 10.26 14.42
CA MET A 143 4.24 9.70 13.11
C MET A 143 5.35 10.54 12.47
N ALA A 144 6.18 9.88 11.65
CA ALA A 144 7.29 10.53 10.96
C ALA A 144 6.81 11.70 10.09
N ARG A 145 7.45 12.86 10.24
CA ARG A 145 7.20 14.05 9.43
C ARG A 145 8.30 14.25 8.42
N TRP A 146 7.94 14.54 7.18
CA TRP A 146 8.90 14.77 6.10
C TRP A 146 8.83 16.21 5.61
N THR A 147 9.96 16.72 5.16
CA THR A 147 10.01 18.02 4.50
C THR A 147 9.31 17.94 3.14
N PRO A 148 8.78 19.05 2.60
CA PRO A 148 8.16 19.07 1.27
C PRO A 148 9.07 18.53 0.17
N VAL A 149 10.35 18.93 0.16
CA VAL A 149 11.34 18.45 -0.82
C VAL A 149 11.57 16.95 -0.69
N ARG A 150 11.76 16.43 0.53
CA ARG A 150 11.91 14.99 0.75
C ARG A 150 10.67 14.22 0.29
N THR A 151 9.48 14.76 0.54
CA THR A 151 8.22 14.16 0.10
C THR A 151 8.09 14.16 -1.41
N ALA A 152 8.43 15.26 -2.08
CA ALA A 152 8.42 15.38 -3.53
C ALA A 152 9.38 14.41 -4.21
N LEU A 153 10.63 14.32 -3.73
CA LEU A 153 11.62 13.38 -4.25
C LEU A 153 11.19 11.93 -4.04
N HIS A 154 10.66 11.59 -2.86
CA HIS A 154 10.16 10.24 -2.61
C HIS A 154 8.96 9.91 -3.48
N TRP A 155 8.01 10.84 -3.63
CA TRP A 155 6.86 10.69 -4.51
C TRP A 155 7.34 10.46 -5.95
N LEU A 156 8.27 11.27 -6.45
CA LEU A 156 8.84 11.13 -7.79
C LEU A 156 9.46 9.75 -8.02
N VAL A 157 10.32 9.31 -7.09
CA VAL A 157 11.02 8.02 -7.19
C VAL A 157 10.06 6.84 -7.15
N GLN A 158 9.04 6.86 -6.28
CA GLN A 158 8.05 5.77 -6.20
C GLN A 158 7.18 5.71 -7.45
N ASN A 159 6.70 6.84 -7.95
CA ASN A 159 5.87 6.89 -9.16
C ASN A 159 6.66 6.45 -10.41
N LEU A 160 7.93 6.87 -10.52
CA LEU A 160 8.84 6.36 -11.56
C LEU A 160 9.03 4.85 -11.46
N ALA A 161 9.19 4.30 -10.25
CA ALA A 161 9.33 2.87 -10.06
C ALA A 161 8.09 2.09 -10.56
N PHE A 162 6.89 2.60 -10.35
CA PHE A 162 5.65 1.99 -10.87
C PHE A 162 5.49 2.14 -12.39
N GLU A 163 5.90 3.27 -13.00
CA GLU A 163 5.96 3.33 -14.46
C GLU A 163 6.94 2.31 -15.04
N MET A 164 8.07 2.10 -14.38
CA MET A 164 9.03 1.11 -14.84
C MET A 164 8.50 -0.33 -14.71
N LEU A 165 7.67 -0.63 -13.69
CA LEU A 165 6.96 -1.92 -13.63
C LEU A 165 6.05 -2.11 -14.84
N ARG A 166 5.32 -1.05 -15.23
CA ARG A 166 4.45 -1.05 -16.41
C ARG A 166 5.24 -1.30 -17.70
N VAL A 167 6.41 -0.67 -17.86
CA VAL A 167 7.30 -0.90 -19.02
C VAL A 167 7.79 -2.34 -19.09
N LYS A 168 7.95 -3.02 -17.94
CA LYS A 168 8.32 -4.44 -17.87
C LYS A 168 7.16 -5.42 -18.14
N GLY A 169 5.98 -4.92 -18.49
CA GLY A 169 4.82 -5.77 -18.80
C GLY A 169 3.96 -6.14 -17.59
N VAL A 170 4.25 -5.63 -16.38
CA VAL A 170 3.34 -5.82 -15.24
C VAL A 170 2.07 -4.99 -15.49
N PRO A 171 0.85 -5.56 -15.36
CA PRO A 171 -0.38 -4.80 -15.49
C PRO A 171 -0.50 -3.75 -14.37
N VAL A 172 -0.30 -2.48 -14.71
CA VAL A 172 -0.43 -1.36 -13.76
C VAL A 172 -1.63 -0.50 -14.13
N LEU A 173 -2.66 -0.51 -13.28
CA LEU A 173 -3.86 0.30 -13.41
C LEU A 173 -3.77 1.51 -12.48
N ARG A 174 -3.69 2.70 -13.07
CA ARG A 174 -3.67 3.95 -12.30
C ARG A 174 -5.07 4.37 -11.89
N VAL A 175 -5.20 4.85 -10.65
CA VAL A 175 -6.40 5.48 -10.08
C VAL A 175 -5.98 6.78 -9.42
N HIS A 176 -6.70 7.87 -9.66
CA HIS A 176 -6.47 9.12 -8.94
C HIS A 176 -7.23 9.06 -7.61
N TYR A 177 -6.54 9.44 -6.53
CA TYR A 177 -7.13 9.52 -5.20
C TYR A 177 -8.30 10.50 -5.18
N GLU A 178 -8.17 11.59 -5.94
CA GLU A 178 -9.16 12.65 -6.08
C GLU A 178 -10.47 12.10 -6.69
N ASP A 179 -10.38 11.30 -7.76
CA ASP A 179 -11.54 10.62 -8.36
C ASP A 179 -12.21 9.64 -7.39
N LEU A 180 -11.42 8.96 -6.54
CA LEU A 180 -11.96 8.06 -5.52
C LEU A 180 -12.69 8.82 -4.40
N VAL A 181 -12.28 10.05 -4.10
CA VAL A 181 -12.94 10.88 -3.09
C VAL A 181 -14.21 11.53 -3.65
N GLU A 182 -14.14 12.02 -4.89
CA GLU A 182 -15.22 12.75 -5.55
C GLU A 182 -16.32 11.79 -6.05
N GLU A 183 -15.95 10.71 -6.74
CA GLU A 183 -16.90 9.75 -7.31
C GLU A 183 -16.54 8.30 -6.91
N PRO A 184 -16.59 7.92 -5.61
CA PRO A 184 -16.07 6.64 -5.12
C PRO A 184 -16.68 5.43 -5.82
N THR A 185 -18.01 5.36 -5.92
CA THR A 185 -18.72 4.24 -6.56
C THR A 185 -18.33 4.09 -8.02
N ARG A 186 -18.29 5.21 -8.77
CA ARG A 186 -17.92 5.21 -10.19
C ARG A 186 -16.47 4.78 -10.39
N THR A 187 -15.58 5.29 -9.57
CA THR A 187 -14.15 4.97 -9.62
C THR A 187 -13.89 3.50 -9.31
N LEU A 188 -14.56 2.93 -8.31
CA LEU A 188 -14.42 1.50 -7.99
C LEU A 188 -15.03 0.57 -9.03
N ARG A 189 -16.19 0.91 -9.64
CA ARG A 189 -16.75 0.12 -10.77
C ARG A 189 -15.77 0.07 -11.93
N ARG A 190 -15.28 1.23 -12.38
CA ARG A 190 -14.28 1.31 -13.45
C ARG A 190 -13.00 0.54 -13.12
N LEU A 191 -12.59 0.54 -11.86
CA LEU A 191 -11.43 -0.23 -11.43
C LEU A 191 -11.70 -1.73 -11.50
N ALA A 192 -12.85 -2.19 -11.01
CA ALA A 192 -13.25 -3.59 -11.07
C ALA A 192 -13.37 -4.08 -12.51
N ASP A 193 -13.99 -3.30 -13.40
CA ASP A 193 -14.10 -3.60 -14.83
C ASP A 193 -12.71 -3.77 -15.47
N ARG A 194 -11.75 -2.88 -15.14
CA ARG A 194 -10.38 -2.95 -15.68
C ARG A 194 -9.53 -4.07 -15.08
N LEU A 195 -9.90 -4.56 -13.90
CA LEU A 195 -9.27 -5.70 -13.24
C LEU A 195 -9.94 -7.04 -13.66
N ASP A 196 -10.98 -7.00 -14.48
CA ASP A 196 -11.80 -8.17 -14.84
C ASP A 196 -12.37 -8.89 -13.60
N LEU A 197 -12.81 -8.09 -12.61
CA LEU A 197 -13.44 -8.61 -11.40
C LEU A 197 -14.95 -8.67 -11.59
N ALA A 198 -15.53 -9.86 -11.45
CA ALA A 198 -16.98 -10.01 -11.38
C ALA A 198 -17.52 -9.37 -10.09
N TYR A 199 -18.44 -8.41 -10.24
CA TYR A 199 -19.22 -7.81 -9.15
C TYR A 199 -20.70 -7.71 -9.54
N GLY A 200 -21.59 -7.88 -8.57
CA GLY A 200 -23.04 -7.78 -8.73
C GLY A 200 -23.60 -6.40 -8.40
N GLU A 201 -24.88 -6.20 -8.74
CA GLU A 201 -25.68 -5.10 -8.19
C GLU A 201 -25.82 -5.35 -6.67
N GLY A 202 -25.13 -4.53 -5.87
CA GLY A 202 -25.11 -4.65 -4.41
C GLY A 202 -23.72 -4.70 -3.80
N ASP A 203 -22.70 -5.13 -4.55
CA ASP A 203 -21.34 -5.31 -4.00
C ASP A 203 -20.68 -3.99 -3.57
N LEU A 204 -21.20 -2.85 -4.05
CA LEU A 204 -20.76 -1.50 -3.68
C LEU A 204 -21.76 -0.76 -2.77
N ASP A 205 -22.77 -1.43 -2.23
CA ASP A 205 -23.80 -0.82 -1.36
C ASP A 205 -23.25 -0.36 -0.01
N PHE A 206 -22.03 -0.80 0.34
CA PHE A 206 -21.30 -0.24 1.46
C PHE A 206 -20.91 1.22 1.22
N ILE A 207 -21.07 1.77 0.02
CA ILE A 207 -20.81 3.17 -0.34
C ILE A 207 -22.13 3.89 -0.60
N THR A 208 -22.31 5.05 0.02
CA THR A 208 -23.48 5.92 -0.17
C THR A 208 -23.02 7.36 -0.30
N GLY A 209 -23.10 7.92 -1.52
CA GLY A 209 -22.55 9.25 -1.81
C GLY A 209 -21.06 9.32 -1.47
N HIS A 210 -20.69 10.24 -0.58
CA HIS A 210 -19.32 10.39 -0.05
C HIS A 210 -19.12 9.71 1.30
N GLU A 211 -19.89 8.67 1.62
CA GLU A 211 -19.67 7.84 2.82
C GLU A 211 -19.44 6.38 2.44
N ALA A 212 -18.66 5.67 3.25
CA ALA A 212 -18.54 4.21 3.18
C ALA A 212 -18.74 3.60 4.58
N ARG A 213 -19.48 2.49 4.67
CA ARG A 213 -19.65 1.72 5.90
C ARG A 213 -18.67 0.56 5.90
N LEU A 214 -17.60 0.68 6.69
CA LEU A 214 -16.57 -0.34 6.79
C LEU A 214 -16.85 -1.32 7.94
N GLY A 215 -16.57 -2.60 7.69
CA GLY A 215 -16.48 -3.63 8.71
C GLY A 215 -15.13 -3.61 9.43
N VAL A 216 -14.91 -4.60 10.30
CA VAL A 216 -13.60 -4.80 10.92
C VAL A 216 -12.62 -5.31 9.86
N ALA A 217 -11.50 -4.61 9.69
CA ALA A 217 -10.42 -5.03 8.81
C ALA A 217 -9.26 -5.59 9.63
N HIS A 218 -8.75 -6.77 9.28
CA HIS A 218 -7.61 -7.38 9.97
C HIS A 218 -6.26 -6.89 9.43
N THR A 219 -6.10 -5.58 9.19
CA THR A 219 -4.84 -5.03 8.66
C THR A 219 -3.75 -4.91 9.75
N VAL A 220 -2.48 -4.98 9.35
CA VAL A 220 -1.33 -4.85 10.26
C VAL A 220 -0.53 -3.60 9.91
N SER A 221 -0.44 -2.67 10.87
CA SER A 221 0.23 -1.38 10.69
C SER A 221 -0.40 -0.52 9.57
N GLY A 222 0.13 0.68 9.33
CA GLY A 222 -0.28 1.56 8.23
C GLY A 222 -0.93 2.84 8.74
N ASN A 223 -2.01 3.27 8.07
CA ASN A 223 -2.72 4.48 8.43
C ASN A 223 -3.58 4.24 9.69
N PRO A 224 -3.60 5.17 10.67
CA PRO A 224 -4.53 5.14 11.81
C PRO A 224 -5.98 4.81 11.50
N MET A 225 -6.47 5.22 10.33
CA MET A 225 -7.80 4.88 9.84
C MET A 225 -8.09 3.38 9.76
N ARG A 226 -7.08 2.52 9.85
CA ARG A 226 -7.23 1.06 9.87
C ARG A 226 -8.09 0.52 11.03
N PHE A 227 -8.27 1.31 12.09
CA PHE A 227 -9.12 0.99 13.23
C PHE A 227 -10.54 1.57 13.14
N ALA A 228 -10.86 2.25 12.03
CA ALA A 228 -12.19 2.78 11.77
C ALA A 228 -13.15 1.64 11.42
N VAL A 229 -14.28 1.61 12.12
CA VAL A 229 -15.38 0.67 11.91
C VAL A 229 -16.66 1.50 11.85
N GLY A 230 -17.56 1.16 10.95
CA GLY A 230 -18.78 1.92 10.68
C GLY A 230 -18.59 2.97 9.59
N ARG A 231 -19.30 4.09 9.69
CA ARG A 231 -19.33 5.10 8.63
C ARG A 231 -18.04 5.93 8.63
N ILE A 232 -17.40 5.98 7.47
CA ILE A 232 -16.31 6.90 7.16
C ILE A 232 -16.76 7.85 6.05
N ARG A 233 -16.22 9.07 6.05
CA ARG A 233 -16.46 10.05 4.99
C ARG A 233 -15.27 10.14 4.06
N PHE A 234 -15.52 10.10 2.76
CA PHE A 234 -14.57 10.54 1.76
C PHE A 234 -14.46 12.06 1.88
N ARG A 235 -13.32 12.53 2.38
CA ARG A 235 -13.05 13.96 2.49
C ARG A 235 -11.63 14.22 2.04
N GLU A 236 -11.51 15.00 0.97
CA GLU A 236 -10.23 15.59 0.65
C GLU A 236 -9.94 16.73 1.63
N ASN A 237 -8.85 16.59 2.37
CA ASN A 237 -8.29 17.71 3.12
C ASN A 237 -7.31 18.44 2.20
N HIS A 238 -7.70 19.61 1.69
CA HIS A 238 -6.80 20.58 1.06
C HIS A 238 -5.91 21.22 2.14
N ALA A 239 -4.97 20.44 2.67
CA ALA A 239 -4.05 20.95 3.66
C ALA A 239 -3.20 22.06 3.04
N HIS A 240 -3.12 23.21 3.72
CA HIS A 240 -2.40 24.36 3.21
C HIS A 240 -0.89 24.08 3.15
N LEU A 241 -0.34 24.13 1.93
CA LEU A 241 1.09 24.15 1.68
C LEU A 241 1.53 25.58 1.30
N PRO A 242 2.46 26.19 2.06
CA PRO A 242 2.99 27.52 1.76
C PRO A 242 3.53 27.61 0.33
N LEU A 243 3.38 28.78 -0.30
CA LEU A 243 3.73 29.00 -1.71
C LEU A 243 5.15 28.54 -2.10
N PRO A 244 6.22 28.84 -1.35
CA PRO A 244 7.57 28.41 -1.73
C PRO A 244 7.71 26.89 -1.76
N HIS A 245 7.13 26.21 -0.77
CA HIS A 245 7.14 24.74 -0.71
C HIS A 245 6.29 24.12 -1.80
N ARG A 246 5.16 24.75 -2.13
CA ARG A 246 4.29 24.32 -3.21
C ARG A 246 5.00 24.41 -4.55
N TRP A 247 5.67 25.53 -4.86
CA TRP A 247 6.49 25.68 -6.06
C TRP A 247 7.59 24.64 -6.14
N ALA A 248 8.35 24.44 -5.06
CA ALA A 248 9.41 23.44 -5.02
C ALA A 248 8.87 22.02 -5.30
N VAL A 249 7.75 21.63 -4.67
CA VAL A 249 7.10 20.34 -4.90
C VAL A 249 6.64 20.22 -6.35
N THR A 250 5.97 21.24 -6.90
CA THR A 250 5.51 21.28 -8.29
C THR A 250 6.68 21.08 -9.26
N LEU A 251 7.77 21.83 -9.11
CA LEU A 251 8.93 21.75 -10.00
C LEU A 251 9.59 20.37 -9.96
N ILE A 252 9.81 19.82 -8.76
CA ILE A 252 10.42 18.48 -8.60
C ILE A 252 9.54 17.38 -9.23
N THR A 253 8.22 17.52 -9.15
CA THR A 253 7.27 16.50 -9.60
C THR A 253 6.65 16.78 -10.97
N LEU A 254 7.07 17.86 -11.64
CA LEU A 254 6.48 18.39 -12.87
C LEU A 254 6.30 17.35 -13.98
N PRO A 255 7.30 16.49 -14.31
CA PRO A 255 7.13 15.51 -15.38
C PRO A 255 5.95 14.57 -15.13
N PHE A 256 5.75 14.17 -13.88
CA PHE A 256 4.70 13.25 -13.50
C PHE A 256 3.36 13.94 -13.22
N LEU A 257 3.36 15.20 -12.78
CA LEU A 257 2.14 16.01 -12.76
C LEU A 257 1.51 16.06 -14.15
N LEU A 258 2.32 16.38 -15.17
CA LEU A 258 1.88 16.41 -16.57
C LEU A 258 1.46 15.01 -17.06
N ARG A 259 2.31 14.00 -16.86
CA ARG A 259 2.06 12.62 -17.29
C ARG A 259 0.78 12.02 -16.68
N TYR A 260 0.42 12.47 -15.49
CA TYR A 260 -0.74 11.99 -14.73
C TYR A 260 -1.95 12.93 -14.85
N GLY A 261 -1.86 14.02 -15.62
CA GLY A 261 -3.00 14.91 -15.86
C GLY A 261 -3.36 15.81 -14.67
N TYR A 262 -2.45 16.03 -13.72
CA TYR A 262 -2.67 17.02 -12.67
C TYR A 262 -2.55 18.43 -13.23
N ARG A 263 -3.49 19.30 -12.85
CA ARG A 263 -3.45 20.72 -13.21
C ARG A 263 -2.23 21.40 -12.57
N LEU A 264 -1.49 22.16 -13.38
CA LEU A 264 -0.35 22.97 -12.94
C LEU A 264 -0.78 24.30 -12.35
N THR A 265 -1.91 24.82 -12.84
CA THR A 265 -2.55 26.03 -12.34
C THR A 265 -3.32 25.76 -11.06
N TYR A 266 -3.34 26.80 -10.22
CA TYR A 266 -4.28 26.97 -9.13
C TYR A 266 -5.31 28.01 -9.54
#